data_AF-A0A412G490-F1
#
_entry.id   AF-A0A412G490-F1
#
_cell.length_a   1.000
_cell.length_b   1.000
_cell.length_c   1.000
_cell.angle_alpha   90.00
_cell.angle_beta   90.00
_cell.angle_gamma   90.00
#
_symmetry.space_group_name_H-M   'P 1'
#
loop_
_entity.id
_entity.type
_entity.pdbx_description
1 polymer ?
#
loop_
_entity_poly.entity_id
_entity_poly.type
_entity_poly.pdbx_seq_one_letter_code
_entity_poly.pdbx_strand_id
1 'polypeptide(L)'
;MYRNTVLERKDIMKVCDRLKLYIDKSGLKQKVIAEKSGFSENQMSQMLNDKRSISADELEIICNAMGTSPNEIYSIRSDEFASHEKRLA
;
A
#
# COMPACT_ATOMS: atom_id res chain seq x y z
N MET A 1 25.62 -24.85 17.33
CA MET A 1 25.90 -23.79 16.32
C MET A 1 24.63 -23.51 15.55
N TYR A 2 23.86 -22.49 15.96
CA TYR A 2 22.74 -22.05 15.12
C TYR A 2 23.30 -21.31 13.91
N ARG A 3 23.12 -21.87 12.72
CA ARG A 3 23.35 -21.17 11.46
C ARG A 3 22.35 -20.00 11.43
N ASN A 4 22.83 -18.80 11.73
CA ASN A 4 22.15 -17.57 11.36
C ASN A 4 22.17 -17.49 9.83
N THR A 5 21.20 -18.12 9.17
CA THR A 5 20.84 -17.77 7.80
C THR A 5 20.21 -16.39 7.87
N VAL A 6 21.03 -15.37 7.64
CA VAL A 6 20.56 -14.04 7.26
C VAL A 6 19.81 -14.24 5.96
N LEU A 7 18.49 -14.40 6.06
CA LEU A 7 17.60 -14.28 4.92
C LEU A 7 17.73 -12.83 4.46
N GLU A 8 18.61 -12.61 3.48
CA GLU A 8 18.59 -11.44 2.61
C GLU A 8 17.14 -11.26 2.15
N ARG A 9 16.40 -10.38 2.84
CA ARG A 9 15.00 -10.07 2.57
C ARG A 9 14.94 -9.35 1.23
N LYS A 10 15.00 -10.13 0.16
CA LYS A 10 14.74 -9.69 -1.21
C LYS A 10 13.27 -9.27 -1.26
N ASP A 11 13.07 -7.96 -1.14
CA ASP A 11 11.85 -7.20 -1.43
C ASP A 11 10.56 -7.67 -0.74
N ILE A 12 10.48 -7.44 0.58
CA ILE A 12 9.16 -7.38 1.23
C ILE A 12 8.52 -6.06 0.81
N MET A 13 7.53 -6.15 -0.09
CA MET A 13 6.71 -5.01 -0.50
C MET A 13 6.05 -4.34 0.71
N LYS A 14 6.22 -3.02 0.81
CA LYS A 14 5.65 -2.21 1.89
C LYS A 14 4.13 -2.08 1.73
N VAL A 15 3.46 -1.74 2.82
CA VAL A 15 2.01 -1.56 2.84
C VAL A 15 1.58 -0.38 1.96
N CYS A 16 2.35 0.71 1.95
CA CYS A 16 2.10 1.86 1.09
C CYS A 16 2.08 1.51 -0.40
N ASP A 17 2.97 0.61 -0.83
CA ASP A 17 3.07 0.16 -2.22
C ASP A 17 1.86 -0.70 -2.61
N ARG A 18 1.41 -1.57 -1.69
CA ARG A 18 0.18 -2.37 -1.87
C ARG A 18 -1.05 -1.49 -1.97
N LEU A 19 -1.16 -0.48 -1.11
CA LEU A 19 -2.25 0.49 -1.14
C LEU A 19 -2.28 1.22 -2.47
N LYS A 20 -1.13 1.71 -2.97
CA LYS A 20 -1.04 2.35 -4.29
C LYS A 20 -1.55 1.46 -5.41
N LEU A 21 -1.08 0.21 -5.49
CA LEU A 21 -1.56 -0.72 -6.50
C LEU A 21 -3.06 -0.96 -6.40
N TYR A 22 -3.58 -1.12 -5.19
CA TYR A 22 -5.01 -1.34 -4.99
C TYR A 22 -5.80 -0.14 -5.50
N ILE A 23 -5.35 1.07 -5.19
CA ILE A 23 -5.97 2.32 -5.67
C ILE A 23 -5.95 2.37 -7.20
N ASP A 24 -4.80 2.10 -7.82
CA ASP A 24 -4.66 2.10 -9.28
C ASP A 24 -5.54 1.05 -9.97
N LYS A 25 -5.64 -0.16 -9.39
CA LYS A 25 -6.49 -1.25 -9.90
C LYS A 25 -7.99 -1.00 -9.69
N SER A 26 -8.36 -0.36 -8.58
CA SER A 26 -9.77 -0.09 -8.24
C SER A 26 -10.40 1.04 -9.06
N GLY A 27 -9.58 1.88 -9.71
CA GLY A 27 -10.03 3.07 -10.43
C GLY A 27 -10.53 4.19 -9.50
N LEU A 28 -10.30 4.07 -8.19
CA LEU A 28 -10.64 5.09 -7.21
C LEU A 28 -9.66 6.26 -7.30
N LYS A 29 -10.19 7.49 -7.29
CA LYS A 29 -9.33 8.68 -7.21
C LYS A 29 -8.79 8.82 -5.79
N GLN A 30 -7.47 8.97 -5.65
CA GLN A 30 -6.79 9.20 -4.37
C GLN A 30 -7.45 10.31 -3.54
N LYS A 31 -7.86 11.41 -4.19
CA LYS A 31 -8.59 12.51 -3.55
C LYS A 31 -9.87 12.05 -2.83
N VAL A 32 -10.66 11.21 -3.48
CA VAL A 32 -11.92 10.69 -2.92
C VAL A 32 -11.64 9.81 -1.71
N ILE A 33 -10.56 9.02 -1.75
CA ILE A 33 -10.16 8.17 -0.62
C ILE A 33 -9.70 9.04 0.56
N ALA A 34 -8.91 10.09 0.30
CA ALA A 34 -8.47 11.03 1.33
C ALA A 34 -9.66 11.68 2.04
N GLU A 35 -10.60 12.23 1.26
CA GLU A 35 -11.84 12.83 1.78
C GLU A 35 -12.67 11.86 2.62
N LYS A 36 -12.90 10.63 2.12
CA LYS A 36 -13.65 9.59 2.84
C LYS A 36 -12.94 9.12 4.11
N SER A 37 -11.62 9.16 4.13
CA SER A 37 -10.79 8.74 5.26
C SER A 37 -10.57 9.86 6.29
N GLY A 38 -11.04 11.08 6.02
CA GLY A 38 -10.79 12.25 6.87
C GLY A 38 -9.35 12.78 6.82
N PHE A 39 -8.59 12.43 5.78
CA PHE A 39 -7.22 12.93 5.56
C PHE A 39 -7.19 14.03 4.50
N SER A 40 -6.22 14.94 4.60
CA SER A 40 -5.90 15.84 3.48
C SER A 40 -5.26 15.06 2.33
N GLU A 41 -5.43 15.58 1.10
CA GLU A 41 -4.77 15.01 -0.09
C GLU A 41 -3.23 14.91 0.09
N ASN A 42 -2.63 15.89 0.78
CA ASN A 42 -1.20 15.90 1.08
C ASN A 42 -0.80 14.80 2.08
N GLN A 43 -1.57 14.58 3.17
CA GLN A 43 -1.30 13.49 4.11
C GLN A 43 -1.40 12.13 3.44
N MET A 44 -2.47 11.92 2.66
CA MET A 44 -2.66 10.69 1.87
C MET A 44 -1.49 10.47 0.90
N SER A 45 -1.04 11.52 0.22
CA SER A 45 0.12 11.45 -0.67
C SER A 45 1.40 11.09 0.06
N GLN A 46 1.66 11.67 1.24
CA GLN A 46 2.84 11.33 2.04
C GLN A 46 2.82 9.89 2.54
N MET A 47 1.66 9.39 2.98
CA MET A 47 1.46 7.99 3.38
C MET A 47 1.73 7.01 2.23
N LEU A 48 1.13 7.25 1.06
CA LEU A 48 1.27 6.36 -0.10
C LEU A 48 2.68 6.41 -0.70
N ASN A 49 3.36 7.55 -0.61
CA ASN A 49 4.74 7.73 -1.09
C ASN A 49 5.82 7.40 -0.06
N ASP A 50 5.46 6.72 1.04
CA ASP A 50 6.41 6.31 2.08
C ASP A 50 7.21 7.47 2.70
N LYS A 51 6.71 8.70 2.58
CA LYS A 51 7.28 9.89 3.22
C LYS A 51 6.85 10.02 4.67
N ARG A 52 5.84 9.25 5.07
CA ARG A 52 5.24 9.19 6.40
C ARG A 52 4.82 7.75 6.70
N SER A 53 5.09 7.28 7.91
CA SER A 53 4.59 5.99 8.39
C SER A 53 3.07 6.00 8.58
N ILE A 54 2.44 4.86 8.29
CA ILE A 54 1.00 4.64 8.46
C ILE A 54 0.82 3.79 9.73
N SER A 55 -0.01 4.23 10.67
CA SER A 55 -0.37 3.40 11.83
C SER A 55 -1.35 2.28 11.44
N ALA A 56 -1.53 1.29 12.31
CA ALA A 56 -2.53 0.23 12.07
C ALA A 56 -3.96 0.80 11.98
N ASP A 57 -4.29 1.77 12.84
CA ASP A 57 -5.59 2.44 12.84
C ASP A 57 -5.81 3.24 11.55
N GLU A 58 -4.77 3.94 11.07
CA GLU A 58 -4.84 4.69 9.81
C GLU A 58 -5.02 3.74 8.61
N LEU A 59 -4.35 2.59 8.62
CA LEU A 59 -4.56 1.56 7.59
C LEU A 59 -6.01 1.08 7.57
N GLU A 60 -6.60 0.82 8.74
CA GLU A 60 -8.00 0.38 8.85
C GLU A 60 -8.96 1.44 8.30
N ILE A 61 -8.76 2.72 8.66
CA ILE A 61 -9.56 3.84 8.14
C ILE A 61 -9.49 3.91 6.61
N ILE A 62 -8.29 3.80 6.04
CA ILE A 62 -8.07 3.84 4.59
C ILE A 62 -8.76 2.64 3.90
N CYS A 63 -8.64 1.44 4.47
CA CYS A 63 -9.30 0.25 3.95
C CYS A 63 -10.82 0.41 3.94
N ASN A 64 -11.39 0.90 5.04
CA ASN A 64 -12.83 1.18 5.16
C ASN A 64 -13.30 2.21 4.14
N ALA A 65 -12.52 3.27 3.89
CA ALA A 65 -12.85 4.29 2.89
C ALA A 65 -12.85 3.76 1.45
N MET A 66 -12.03 2.75 1.17
CA MET A 66 -11.98 2.03 -0.10
C MET A 66 -13.02 0.89 -0.20
N GLY A 67 -13.67 0.52 0.90
CA GLY A 67 -14.59 -0.62 0.95
C GLY A 67 -13.89 -1.99 0.88
N THR A 68 -12.66 -2.07 1.41
CA THR A 68 -11.81 -3.27 1.41
C THR A 68 -11.36 -3.62 2.82
N SER A 69 -10.75 -4.79 2.99
CA SER A 69 -10.14 -5.22 4.26
C SER A 69 -8.61 -5.15 4.23
N PRO A 70 -7.94 -4.97 5.39
CA PRO A 70 -6.48 -5.06 5.46
C PRO A 70 -5.93 -6.37 4.91
N ASN A 71 -6.65 -7.48 5.07
CA ASN A 71 -6.25 -8.79 4.54
C ASN A 71 -6.16 -8.79 3.01
N GLU A 72 -7.05 -8.11 2.31
CA GLU A 72 -6.99 -7.99 0.85
C GLU A 72 -5.76 -7.21 0.42
N ILE A 73 -5.44 -6.12 1.14
CA ILE A 73 -4.19 -5.36 0.91
C ILE A 73 -2.97 -6.24 1.17
N TYR A 74 -2.96 -7.02 2.26
CA TYR A 74 -1.84 -7.93 2.57
C TYR A 74 -1.73 -9.12 1.61
N SER A 75 -2.79 -9.47 0.90
CA SER A 75 -2.81 -10.53 -0.10
C SER A 75 -2.14 -10.14 -1.42
N ILE A 76 -1.88 -8.84 -1.65
CA ILE A 76 -1.15 -8.35 -2.82
C ILE A 76 0.33 -8.74 -2.71
N ARG A 77 0.81 -9.50 -3.70
CA ARG A 77 2.17 -10.07 -3.74
C ARG A 77 3.03 -9.40 -4.82
N SER A 78 4.36 -9.49 -4.68
CA SER A 78 5.35 -8.81 -5.51
C SER A 78 5.38 -9.22 -6.98
N ASP A 79 4.90 -10.41 -7.30
CA ASP A 79 4.74 -10.90 -8.67
C ASP A 79 3.74 -10.10 -9.50
N GLU A 80 2.75 -9.45 -8.87
CA GLU A 80 1.80 -8.57 -9.56
C GLU A 80 2.40 -7.19 -9.91
N PHE A 81 3.41 -6.74 -9.15
CA PHE A 81 4.05 -5.43 -9.32
C PHE A 81 4.95 -5.37 -10.57
N ALA A 82 5.72 -6.43 -10.83
CA ALA A 82 6.68 -6.49 -11.94
C ALA A 82 6.03 -6.39 -13.33
N SER A 83 4.72 -6.68 -13.43
CA SER A 83 3.96 -6.55 -14.67
C SER A 83 3.41 -5.13 -14.90
N HIS A 84 3.37 -4.28 -13.86
CA HIS A 84 2.87 -2.91 -13.97
C HIS A 84 3.99 -1.93 -14.34
N GLU A 85 5.17 -2.01 -13.72
CA GLU A 85 6.31 -1.14 -14.08
C GLU A 85 6.74 -1.31 -15.54
N LYS A 86 6.69 -2.53 -16.09
CA LYS A 86 7.00 -2.81 -17.50
C LYS A 86 6.01 -2.21 -18.50
N ARG A 87 4.86 -1.69 -18.06
CA ARG A 87 3.86 -1.03 -18.92
C ARG A 87 3.97 0.49 -18.92
N LEU A 88 4.75 1.06 -18.01
CA LEU A 88 4.95 2.51 -17.85
C LEU A 88 6.35 2.99 -18.26
N ALA A 89 7.28 2.05 -18.52
CA ALA A 89 8.60 2.29 -19.12
C ALA A 89 8.59 1.96 -20.61
#